data_AF-A0A4S8PRF2-F1
#
_entry.id   AF-A0A4S8PRF2-F1
#
_cell.length_a   1.000
_cell.length_b   1.000
_cell.length_c   1.000
_cell.angle_alpha   90.00
_cell.angle_beta   90.00
_cell.angle_gamma   90.00
#
_symmetry.space_group_name_H-M   'P 1'
#
loop_
_entity.id
_entity.type
_entity.pdbx_description
1 polymer ?
#
loop_
_entity_poly.entity_id
_entity_poly.type
_entity_poly.pdbx_seq_one_letter_code
_entity_poly.pdbx_strand_id
1 'polypeptide(L)' 'MKTLNLRDAKATFSAVVDAAVHGEPTVVTKHGRPAVMIVPIEEGRRIFPDTKPSFADLLLSMPHELQIERDQTPMREVDL' A
#
# COMPACT_ATOMS: atom_id res chain seq x y z
N MET A 1 -6.50 -13.75 10.67
CA MET A 1 -7.19 -13.38 9.42
C MET A 1 -8.41 -14.27 9.24
N LYS A 2 -9.60 -13.68 9.22
CA LYS A 2 -10.87 -14.40 9.09
C LYS A 2 -11.23 -14.55 7.61
N THR A 3 -11.87 -15.65 7.21
CA THR A 3 -12.40 -15.83 5.85
C THR A 3 -13.87 -16.16 5.93
N LEU A 4 -14.68 -15.50 5.11
CA LEU A 4 -16.12 -15.72 5.07
C LEU A 4 -16.65 -15.61 3.63
N ASN A 5 -17.84 -16.15 3.37
CA ASN A 5 -18.48 -15.99 2.07
C ASN A 5 -19.24 -14.66 1.99
N LEU A 6 -19.54 -14.20 0.78
CA LEU A 6 -20.20 -12.93 0.55
C LEU A 6 -21.58 -12.81 1.22
N ARG A 7 -22.32 -13.93 1.37
CA ARG A 7 -23.63 -13.94 2.04
C ARG A 7 -23.46 -13.65 3.54
N ASP A 8 -22.50 -14.29 4.19
CA ASP A 8 -22.22 -14.08 5.60
C ASP A 8 -21.65 -12.67 5.84
N ALA A 9 -20.80 -12.19 4.93
CA ALA A 9 -20.24 -10.83 4.97
C ALA A 9 -21.35 -9.78 5.02
N LYS A 10 -22.37 -9.95 4.17
CA LYS A 10 -23.52 -9.06 4.08
C LYS A 10 -24.37 -9.10 5.34
N ALA A 11 -24.55 -10.28 5.95
CA ALA A 11 -25.34 -10.43 7.17
C ALA A 11 -24.66 -9.82 8.39
N THR A 12 -23.33 -9.81 8.44
CA THR A 12 -22.55 -9.35 9.60
C THR A 12 -21.62 -8.18 9.28
N PHE A 13 -21.98 -7.32 8.32
CA PHE A 13 -21.04 -6.35 7.77
C PHE A 13 -20.50 -5.37 8.82
N SER A 14 -21.34 -4.84 9.71
CA SER A 14 -20.88 -3.94 10.78
C SER A 14 -19.83 -4.59 11.67
N ALA A 15 -20.05 -5.83 12.11
CA ALA A 15 -19.07 -6.57 12.92
C ALA A 15 -17.76 -6.86 12.16
N VAL A 16 -17.84 -7.06 10.84
CA VAL A 16 -16.64 -7.24 10.00
C VAL A 16 -15.85 -5.94 9.88
N VAL A 17 -16.53 -4.81 9.77
CA VAL A 17 -15.89 -3.48 9.78
C VAL A 17 -15.26 -3.20 11.14
N ASP A 18 -15.97 -3.45 12.24
CA ASP A 18 -15.43 -3.27 13.59
C ASP A 18 -14.19 -4.14 13.80
N ALA A 19 -14.25 -5.42 13.43
CA ALA A 19 -13.08 -6.31 13.52
C ALA A 19 -11.90 -5.79 12.69
N ALA A 20 -12.15 -5.32 11.46
CA ALA A 20 -11.10 -4.73 10.63
C ALA A 20 -10.45 -3.52 11.32
N VAL A 21 -11.24 -2.57 11.84
CA VAL A 21 -10.75 -1.38 12.57
C VAL A 21 -9.90 -1.76 13.79
N HIS A 22 -10.22 -2.87 14.46
CA HIS A 22 -9.42 -3.42 15.58
C HIS A 22 -8.21 -4.25 15.14
N GLY A 23 -7.85 -4.24 13.86
CA GLY A 23 -6.65 -4.89 13.34
C GLY A 23 -6.86 -6.36 12.96
N GLU A 24 -8.09 -6.81 12.74
CA GLU A 24 -8.40 -8.15 12.24
C GLU A 24 -8.87 -8.14 10.77
N PRO A 25 -7.95 -8.30 9.80
CA PRO A 25 -8.31 -8.42 8.40
C PRO A 25 -9.26 -9.60 8.13
N THR A 26 -10.24 -9.35 7.26
CA THR A 26 -11.22 -10.35 6.83
C THR A 26 -11.24 -10.49 5.31
N VAL A 27 -11.06 -11.72 4.81
CA VAL A 27 -11.22 -12.06 3.40
C VAL A 27 -12.66 -12.45 3.13
N VAL A 28 -13.26 -11.81 2.13
CA VAL A 28 -14.59 -12.15 1.62
C VAL A 28 -14.43 -12.94 0.32
N THR A 29 -15.08 -14.10 0.27
CA THR A 29 -15.08 -14.99 -0.88
C THR A 29 -16.38 -14.88 -1.68
N LYS A 30 -16.29 -15.00 -3.00
CA LYS A 30 -17.43 -15.11 -3.92
C LYS A 30 -17.33 -16.45 -4.64
N HIS A 31 -18.35 -17.30 -4.44
CA HIS A 31 -18.35 -18.69 -4.93
C HIS A 31 -17.10 -19.48 -4.51
N GLY A 32 -16.71 -19.35 -3.23
CA GLY A 32 -15.56 -20.06 -2.66
C GLY A 32 -14.18 -19.51 -3.04
N ARG A 33 -14.10 -18.50 -3.92
CA ARG A 33 -12.83 -17.86 -4.30
C ARG A 33 -12.66 -16.53 -3.58
N PRO A 34 -11.45 -16.21 -3.05
CA PRO A 34 -11.16 -14.88 -2.51
C PRO A 34 -11.51 -13.80 -3.52
N ALA A 35 -12.31 -12.82 -3.11
CA ALA A 35 -12.77 -11.74 -3.98
C ALA A 35 -12.29 -10.37 -3.49
N VAL A 36 -12.40 -10.11 -2.19
CA VAL A 36 -11.92 -8.88 -1.56
C VAL A 36 -11.38 -9.17 -0.16
N MET A 37 -10.58 -8.24 0.37
CA MET A 37 -10.15 -8.22 1.76
C MET A 37 -10.56 -6.89 2.38
N ILE A 38 -11.12 -6.94 3.57
CA ILE A 38 -11.51 -5.77 4.37
C ILE A 38 -10.40 -5.54 5.40
N VAL A 39 -9.85 -4.33 5.38
CA VAL A 39 -8.76 -3.84 6.24
C VAL A 39 -9.07 -2.40 6.66
N PRO A 40 -8.44 -1.87 7.73
CA PRO A 40 -8.50 -0.44 8.02
C PRO A 40 -8.06 0.41 6.83
N ILE A 41 -8.58 1.63 6.76
CA ILE A 41 -8.23 2.57 5.69
C ILE A 41 -6.74 2.93 5.69
N GLU A 42 -6.13 3.05 6.87
CA GLU A 42 -4.71 3.41 7.00
C GLU A 42 -3.79 2.34 6.39
N GLU A 43 -4.09 1.07 6.64
CA GLU A 43 -3.41 -0.07 6.02
C GLU A 43 -3.64 -0.12 4.51
N GLY A 44 -4.87 0.15 4.07
CA GLY A 44 -5.20 0.25 2.64
C GLY A 44 -4.38 1.35 1.95
N ARG A 45 -4.27 2.53 2.56
CA ARG A 45 -3.54 3.69 2.03
C ARG A 45 -2.04 3.48 1.89
N ARG A 46 -1.43 2.59 2.70
CA ARG A 46 -0.02 2.23 2.52
C ARG A 46 0.24 1.51 1.19
N ILE A 47 -0.73 0.74 0.71
CA ILE A 47 -0.64 -0.03 -0.54
C ILE A 47 -1.20 0.79 -1.71
N PHE A 48 -2.31 1.49 -1.48
CA PHE A 48 -3.02 2.31 -2.45
C PHE A 48 -3.14 3.74 -1.93
N PRO A 49 -2.05 4.54 -2.02
CA PRO A 49 -2.07 5.91 -1.52
C PRO A 49 -3.04 6.78 -2.32
N ASP A 50 -3.78 7.65 -1.62
CA ASP A 50 -4.77 8.57 -2.21
C ASP A 50 -4.11 9.53 -3.22
N THR A 51 -2.86 9.90 -2.96
CA THR A 51 -2.03 10.70 -3.85
C THR A 51 -0.74 9.96 -4.16
N LYS A 52 -0.41 9.89 -5.45
CA LYS A 52 0.93 9.48 -5.87
C LYS A 52 1.77 10.75 -5.95
N PRO A 53 2.83 10.91 -5.15
CA PRO A 53 3.72 12.05 -5.29
C PRO A 53 4.24 12.08 -6.72
N SER A 54 4.23 13.27 -7.32
CA SER A 54 4.90 13.47 -8.60
C SER A 54 6.40 13.25 -8.41
N PHE A 55 7.11 13.05 -9.51
CA PHE A 55 8.57 12.99 -9.44
C PHE A 55 9.15 14.27 -8.82
N ALA A 56 8.53 15.44 -9.08
CA ALA A 56 8.95 16.69 -8.45
C ALA A 56 8.73 16.69 -6.93
N ASP A 57 7.59 16.21 -6.44
CA ASP A 57 7.31 16.11 -5.00
C ASP A 57 8.33 15.20 -4.30
N LEU A 58 8.72 14.10 -4.96
CA LEU A 58 9.76 13.22 -4.45
C LEU A 58 11.12 13.94 -4.34
N LEU A 59 11.54 14.67 -5.38
CA LEU A 59 12.79 15.43 -5.36
C LEU A 59 12.79 16.50 -4.26
N LEU A 60 11.65 17.17 -4.06
CA LEU A 60 11.49 18.18 -3.00
C LEU A 60 11.42 17.57 -1.59
N SER A 61 11.02 16.32 -1.45
CA SER A 61 11.03 15.59 -0.16
C SER A 61 12.42 15.11 0.26
N MET A 62 13.45 15.29 -0.57
CA MET A 62 14.81 14.92 -0.18
C MET A 62 15.25 15.73 1.04
N PRO A 63 15.95 15.09 2.01
CA PRO A 63 16.50 15.79 3.15
C PRO A 63 17.48 16.87 2.65
N HIS A 64 17.31 18.09 3.16
CA HIS A 64 18.01 19.27 2.63
C HIS A 64 19.51 19.29 2.96
N GLU A 65 19.95 18.47 3.92
CA GLU A 65 21.35 18.39 4.38
C GLU A 65 22.07 17.13 3.85
N LEU A 66 21.88 16.80 2.58
CA LEU A 66 22.72 15.79 1.94
C LEU A 66 24.12 16.39 1.71
N GLN A 67 25.10 15.96 2.51
CA GLN A 67 26.51 16.20 2.23
C GLN A 67 26.93 15.32 1.05
N ILE A 68 26.73 15.80 -0.17
CA ILE A 68 27.08 15.11 -1.41
C ILE A 68 28.29 15.81 -2.02
N GLU A 69 29.38 15.08 -2.16
CA GLU A 69 30.49 15.47 -3.02
C GLU A 69 30.23 14.98 -4.44
N ARG A 70 30.62 15.79 -5.43
CA ARG A 70 30.54 15.38 -6.83
C ARG A 70 31.58 14.29 -7.08
N ASP A 71 31.13 13.10 -7.44
CA ASP A 71 32.00 12.05 -7.93
C ASP A 71 32.74 12.53 -9.20
N GLN A 72 34.07 12.51 -9.14
CA GLN A 72 34.95 12.91 -10.24
C GLN A 72 35.47 11.71 -11.04
N THR A 73 35.04 10.49 -10.69
CA THR A 73 35.41 9.28 -11.42
C THR A 73 34.98 9.43 -12.87
N PRO A 74 35.90 9.30 -13.84
CA PRO A 74 35.56 9.42 -15.25
C PRO A 74 34.58 8.31 -15.66
N MET A 75 33.71 8.61 -16.63
CA MET A 75 32.87 7.57 -17.24
C MET A 75 33.75 6.49 -17.86
N ARG A 76 33.20 5.28 -17.98
CA ARG A 76 33.80 4.22 -18.79
C ARG A 76 34.14 4.75 -20.19
N GLU A 77 35.29 4.34 -20.72
CA GLU A 77 35.62 4.57 -22.12
C GLU A 77 34.57 3.93 -23.04
N VAL A 78 34.06 4.74 -23.98
CA VAL A 78 33.14 4.28 -25.03
C VAL A 78 34.00 3.89 -26.23
N ASP A 79 33.99 2.61 -26.56
CA ASP A 79 34.56 2.10 -27.81
C ASP A 79 33.48 2.32 -28.90
N LEU A 80 33.69 3.28 -29.80
CA LEU A 80 32.77 3.66 -30.88
C LEU A 80 33.15 3.01 -32.20
#